data_AF-A0A2N1M173-F1
#
_entry.id   AF-A0A2N1M173-F1
#
_cell.length_a   1.000
_cell.length_b   1.000
_cell.length_c   1.000
_cell.angle_alpha   90.00
_cell.angle_beta   90.00
_cell.angle_gamma   90.00
#
_symmetry.space_group_name_H-M   'P 1'
#
loop_
_entity.id
_entity.type
_entity.pdbx_description
1 polymer ?
#
loop_
_entity_poly.entity_id
_entity_poly.type
_entity_poly.pdbx_seq_one_letter_code
_entity_poly.pdbx_strand_id
1 'polypeptide(L)'
;FGESENVILNEFISEKKLKWVPYNKFNNVEYLDKGGFGTLYKAIWKDRMNKVVVLKCLNNMNENSNDFLNKWKYQSLSKRFIKLYGFTKDPDTSDYMITRQIFYFT
;
A
#
# COMPACT_ATOMS: atom_id res chain seq x y z
N PHE A 1 -9.90 12.93 8.24
CA PHE A 1 -9.16 11.73 7.81
C PHE A 1 -8.71 12.00 6.38
N GLY A 2 -7.40 12.00 6.13
CA GLY A 2 -6.82 12.56 4.91
C GLY A 2 -7.22 11.79 3.65
N GLU A 3 -7.54 12.53 2.59
CA GLU A 3 -7.71 12.01 1.24
C GLU A 3 -6.38 12.07 0.51
N SER A 4 -6.17 11.21 -0.49
CA SER A 4 -5.05 11.40 -1.40
C SER A 4 -5.35 12.53 -2.38
N GLU A 5 -4.33 13.18 -2.92
CA GLU A 5 -4.48 14.17 -4.01
C GLU A 5 -4.96 13.52 -5.33
N ASN A 6 -5.04 12.19 -5.41
CA ASN A 6 -5.41 11.43 -6.60
C ASN A 6 -6.87 10.96 -6.50
N VAL A 7 -7.76 11.59 -7.27
CA VAL A 7 -9.21 11.31 -7.28
C VAL A 7 -9.51 9.84 -7.60
N ILE A 8 -8.78 9.26 -8.55
CA ILE A 8 -8.95 7.87 -9.00
C ILE A 8 -8.53 6.89 -7.89
N LEU A 9 -7.45 7.20 -7.17
CA LEU A 9 -7.01 6.41 -6.01
C LEU A 9 -8.02 6.53 -4.85
N ASN A 10 -8.62 7.71 -4.63
CA ASN A 10 -9.64 7.89 -3.60
C ASN A 10 -10.88 7.03 -3.86
N GLU A 11 -11.30 6.92 -5.12
CA GLU A 11 -12.40 6.01 -5.51
C GLU A 11 -12.07 4.56 -5.14
N PHE A 12 -10.84 4.10 -5.44
CA PHE A 12 -10.39 2.75 -5.07
C PHE A 12 -10.32 2.51 -3.57
N ILE A 13 -9.77 3.48 -2.82
CA ILE A 13 -9.68 3.43 -1.36
C ILE A 13 -11.08 3.27 -0.77
N SER A 14 -12.04 4.06 -1.28
CA SER A 14 -13.45 3.99 -0.89
C SER A 14 -14.10 2.65 -1.26
N GLU A 15 -13.95 2.19 -2.51
CA GLU A 15 -14.50 0.91 -3.00
C GLU A 15 -14.01 -0.27 -2.16
N LYS A 16 -12.73 -0.28 -1.77
CA LYS A 16 -12.12 -1.33 -0.96
C LYS A 16 -12.20 -1.11 0.55
N LYS A 17 -12.86 -0.03 1.00
CA LYS A 17 -12.97 0.36 2.42
C LYS A 17 -11.60 0.42 3.13
N LEU A 18 -10.60 0.89 2.39
CA LEU A 18 -9.22 1.05 2.87
C LEU A 18 -9.07 2.37 3.62
N LYS A 19 -8.07 2.45 4.50
CA LYS A 19 -7.78 3.68 5.26
C LYS A 19 -6.57 4.39 4.69
N TRP A 20 -6.61 5.72 4.64
CA TRP A 20 -5.38 6.50 4.48
C TRP A 20 -4.59 6.50 5.79
N VAL A 21 -3.30 6.19 5.71
CA VAL A 21 -2.39 6.12 6.85
C VAL A 21 -1.19 7.03 6.59
N PRO A 22 -0.98 8.07 7.41
CA PRO A 22 0.22 8.91 7.30
C PRO A 22 1.50 8.07 7.42
N TYR A 23 2.48 8.32 6.56
CA TYR A 23 3.69 7.50 6.48
C TYR A 23 4.48 7.46 7.79
N ASN A 24 4.49 8.56 8.54
CA ASN A 24 5.15 8.67 9.85
C ASN A 24 4.59 7.73 10.95
N LYS A 25 3.48 7.01 10.66
CA LYS A 25 2.93 5.95 11.52
C LYS A 25 3.63 4.61 11.35
N PHE A 26 4.49 4.48 10.33
CA PHE A 26 5.32 3.32 10.08
C PHE A 26 6.74 3.56 10.59
N ASN A 27 7.27 2.59 11.33
CA ASN A 27 8.62 2.56 11.87
C ASN A 27 9.41 1.40 11.27
N ASN A 28 10.75 1.51 11.34
CA ASN A 28 11.68 0.48 10.87
C ASN A 28 11.28 0.00 9.47
N VAL A 29 11.10 0.97 8.55
CA VAL A 29 10.77 0.68 7.16
C VAL A 29 12.03 0.13 6.50
N GLU A 30 12.04 -1.17 6.24
CA GLU A 30 13.17 -1.90 5.71
C GLU A 30 12.82 -2.49 4.35
N TYR A 31 13.73 -2.39 3.39
CA TYR A 31 13.58 -3.06 2.10
C TYR A 31 13.49 -4.58 2.29
N LEU A 32 12.53 -5.21 1.62
CA LEU A 32 12.40 -6.68 1.61
C LEU A 32 12.82 -7.28 0.28
N ASP A 33 12.20 -6.82 -0.81
CA ASP A 33 12.38 -7.42 -2.13
C ASP A 33 11.86 -6.50 -3.25
N LYS A 34 12.33 -6.68 -4.47
CA LYS A 34 11.85 -6.00 -5.68
C LYS A 34 11.70 -7.02 -6.80
N GLY A 35 10.47 -7.19 -7.28
CA GLY A 35 10.15 -8.05 -8.42
C GLY A 35 9.39 -7.32 -9.51
N GLY A 36 8.97 -8.05 -10.54
CA GLY A 36 8.17 -7.51 -11.66
C GLY A 36 6.81 -6.91 -11.24
N PHE A 37 6.40 -7.13 -10.00
CA PHE A 37 5.14 -6.61 -9.45
C PHE A 37 5.33 -5.42 -8.50
N GLY A 38 6.52 -4.84 -8.40
CA GLY A 38 6.84 -3.70 -7.55
C GLY A 38 7.80 -4.03 -6.40
N THR A 39 8.01 -3.05 -5.53
CA THR A 39 8.94 -3.13 -4.39
C THR A 39 8.20 -3.37 -3.08
N LEU A 40 8.72 -4.24 -2.24
CA LEU A 40 8.21 -4.59 -0.92
C LEU A 40 9.11 -4.05 0.18
N TYR A 41 8.48 -3.53 1.22
CA TYR A 41 9.13 -3.08 2.44
C TYR A 41 8.42 -3.68 3.65
N LYS A 42 9.19 -4.04 4.68
CA LYS A 42 8.69 -4.42 5.99
C LYS A 42 8.60 -3.17 6.83
N ALA A 43 7.55 -3.04 7.63
CA ALA A 43 7.45 -1.94 8.58
C ALA A 43 6.66 -2.35 9.84
N ILE A 44 6.84 -1.57 10.89
CA ILE A 44 6.08 -1.66 12.15
C ILE A 44 5.04 -0.54 12.16
N TRP A 45 3.75 -0.89 12.20
CA TRP A 45 2.67 0.09 12.30
C TRP A 45 2.32 0.40 13.76
N LYS A 46 2.69 1.59 14.23
CA LYS A 46 2.53 2.04 15.63
C LYS A 46 1.08 2.00 16.11
N ASP A 47 0.18 2.64 15.36
CA ASP A 47 -1.22 2.79 15.74
C ASP A 47 -2.01 1.47 15.74
N ARG A 48 -1.38 0.36 15.32
CA ARG A 48 -1.98 -0.97 15.26
C ARG A 48 -1.25 -1.96 16.16
N MET A 49 -0.94 -1.56 17.40
CA MET A 49 -0.23 -2.39 18.40
C MET A 49 1.15 -2.85 17.91
N ASN A 50 1.92 -1.95 17.28
CA ASN A 50 3.25 -2.26 16.71
C ASN A 50 3.23 -3.47 15.77
N LYS A 51 2.15 -3.60 14.99
CA LYS A 51 1.98 -4.75 14.11
C LYS A 51 2.93 -4.69 12.93
N VAL A 52 3.61 -5.80 12.66
CA VAL A 52 4.43 -5.98 11.46
C VAL A 52 3.53 -6.06 10.24
N VAL A 53 3.80 -5.18 9.27
CA VAL A 53 3.08 -5.08 8.00
C VAL A 53 4.06 -5.04 6.84
N VAL A 54 3.54 -5.29 5.65
CA VAL A 54 4.28 -5.10 4.41
C VAL A 54 3.70 -3.89 3.69
N LEU A 55 4.57 -2.95 3.33
CA LEU A 55 4.25 -1.84 2.43
C LEU A 55 4.68 -2.27 1.03
N LYS A 56 3.78 -2.17 0.06
CA LYS A 56 4.14 -2.43 -1.34
C LYS A 56 3.96 -1.18 -2.18
N CYS A 57 5.03 -0.83 -2.89
CA CYS A 57 5.08 0.24 -3.88
C CYS A 57 5.00 -0.37 -5.30
N LEU A 58 4.26 0.26 -6.21
CA LEU A 58 4.30 -0.03 -7.65
C LEU A 58 5.19 1.01 -8.33
N ASN A 59 6.49 0.72 -8.48
CA ASN A 59 7.44 1.67 -9.05
C ASN A 59 7.08 2.07 -10.50
N ASN A 60 7.49 3.28 -10.91
CA ASN A 60 7.45 3.79 -12.30
C ASN A 60 6.05 3.79 -12.94
N MET A 61 5.06 4.43 -12.32
CA MET A 61 3.75 4.60 -12.94
C MET A 61 3.39 6.07 -13.07
N ASN A 62 2.80 6.43 -14.22
CA ASN A 62 2.08 7.68 -14.34
C ASN A 62 0.79 7.56 -13.49
N GLU A 63 0.80 8.19 -12.32
CA GLU A 63 -0.25 8.15 -11.32
C GLU A 63 -1.61 8.65 -11.85
N ASN A 64 -1.59 9.43 -12.94
CA ASN A 64 -2.77 9.99 -13.58
C ASN A 64 -3.37 9.07 -14.67
N SER A 65 -2.85 7.86 -14.84
CA SER A 65 -3.35 6.91 -15.85
C SER A 65 -4.36 5.91 -15.27
N ASN A 66 -5.38 5.53 -16.05
CA ASN A 66 -6.27 4.41 -15.70
C ASN A 66 -5.50 3.08 -15.52
N ASP A 67 -4.34 2.95 -16.16
CA ASP A 67 -3.47 1.78 -16.05
C ASP A 67 -2.92 1.60 -14.63
N PHE A 68 -2.67 2.70 -13.91
CA PHE A 68 -2.26 2.69 -12.51
C PHE A 68 -3.35 2.06 -11.63
N LEU A 69 -4.60 2.51 -11.77
CA LEU A 69 -5.72 1.98 -11.00
C LEU A 69 -5.99 0.50 -11.32
N ASN A 70 -5.98 0.14 -12.60
CA ASN A 70 -6.26 -1.23 -13.04
C ASN A 70 -5.27 -2.23 -12.44
N LYS A 71 -3.99 -1.84 -12.29
CA LYS A 71 -2.98 -2.67 -11.62
C LYS A 71 -3.27 -2.84 -10.13
N TRP A 72 -3.68 -1.78 -9.42
CA TRP A 72 -4.09 -1.88 -8.02
C TRP A 72 -5.32 -2.76 -7.84
N LYS A 73 -6.32 -2.62 -8.72
CA LYS A 73 -7.50 -3.49 -8.76
C LYS A 73 -7.09 -4.95 -8.99
N TYR A 74 -6.31 -5.23 -10.02
CA TYR A 74 -5.83 -6.58 -10.34
C TYR A 74 -5.06 -7.21 -9.17
N GLN A 75 -4.15 -6.47 -8.54
CA GLN A 75 -3.35 -6.97 -7.43
C GLN A 75 -4.17 -7.15 -6.14
N SER A 76 -5.23 -6.37 -5.96
CA SER A 76 -6.20 -6.51 -4.86
C SER A 76 -7.15 -7.70 -5.03
N LEU A 77 -7.33 -8.21 -6.26
CA LEU A 77 -8.18 -9.37 -6.56
C LEU A 77 -7.61 -10.72 -6.10
N SER A 78 -6.34 -10.78 -5.65
CA SER A 78 -5.77 -11.96 -4.98
C SER A 78 -6.37 -12.11 -3.56
N LYS A 79 -7.65 -12.48 -3.53
CA LYS A 79 -8.60 -12.24 -2.43
C LYS A 79 -8.57 -13.26 -1.29
N ARG A 80 -7.84 -14.38 -1.39
CA ARG A 80 -7.97 -15.44 -0.37
C ARG A 80 -7.04 -15.32 0.83
N PHE A 81 -5.90 -14.63 0.73
CA PHE A 81 -4.90 -14.66 1.81
C PHE A 81 -4.22 -13.32 2.15
N ILE A 82 -4.60 -12.20 1.52
CA ILE A 82 -3.94 -10.91 1.78
C ILE A 82 -4.95 -9.92 2.37
N LYS A 83 -4.76 -9.59 3.65
CA LYS A 83 -5.55 -8.53 4.29
C LYS A 83 -4.95 -7.17 3.94
N LEU A 84 -5.67 -6.40 3.14
CA LEU A 84 -5.33 -5.00 2.86
C LEU A 84 -5.85 -4.11 4.00
N TYR A 85 -5.03 -3.18 4.47
CA TYR A 85 -5.41 -2.26 5.54
C TYR A 85 -5.64 -0.84 5.05
N GLY A 86 -4.80 -0.38 4.13
CA GLY A 86 -4.74 1.04 3.82
C GLY A 86 -3.72 1.41 2.77
N PHE A 87 -3.68 2.70 2.48
CA PHE A 87 -2.69 3.34 1.62
C PHE A 87 -1.87 4.36 2.42
N THR A 88 -0.66 4.58 1.96
CA THR A 88 0.24 5.63 2.44
C THR A 88 1.01 6.22 1.26
N LYS A 89 1.56 7.42 1.44
CA LYS A 89 2.44 8.07 0.46
C LYS A 89 3.78 8.30 1.12
N ASP A 90 4.83 7.77 0.52
CA ASP A 90 6.19 8.00 0.97
C ASP A 90 6.52 9.50 0.76
N PRO A 91 6.91 10.26 1.80
CA PRO A 91 7.19 11.68 1.65
C PRO A 91 8.48 11.95 0.85
N ASP A 92 9.42 11.00 0.82
CA ASP A 92 10.73 11.18 0.18
C ASP A 92 10.66 10.84 -1.31
N THR A 93 9.95 9.77 -1.68
CA THR A 93 9.81 9.36 -3.09
C THR A 93 8.51 9.84 -3.74
N SER A 94 7.56 10.36 -2.95
CA SER A 94 6.18 10.63 -3.37
C SER A 94 5.39 9.41 -3.83
N ASP A 95 5.91 8.19 -3.68
CA ASP A 95 5.25 6.98 -4.15
C ASP A 95 4.07 6.58 -3.27
N TYR A 96 2.98 6.13 -3.90
CA TYR A 96 1.87 5.48 -3.22
C TYR A 96 2.18 4.02 -2.89
N MET A 97 1.92 3.64 -1.63
CA MET A 97 2.14 2.29 -1.13
C MET A 97 0.88 1.74 -0.48
N ILE A 98 0.59 0.45 -0.72
CA ILE A 98 -0.49 -0.26 -0.03
C ILE A 98 0.06 -1.02 1.18
N THR A 99 -0.60 -0.85 2.32
CA THR A 99 -0.31 -1.58 3.56
C THR A 99 -1.07 -2.90 3.58
N ARG A 100 -0.35 -4.02 3.73
CA ARG A 100 -0.93 -5.37 3.73
C ARG A 100 -0.37 -6.26 4.85
N GLN A 101 -1.16 -7.22 5.30
CA GLN A 101 -0.67 -8.39 6.03
C GLN A 101 -0.39 -9.51 5.03
N ILE A 102 0.81 -10.08 5.10
CA ILE A 102 1.07 -11.42 4.58
C ILE A 102 0.88 -12.38 5.75
N PHE A 103 -0.03 -13.35 5.59
CA PHE A 103 -0.01 -14.55 6.44
C PHE A 103 1.03 -15.46 5.81
N TYR A 104 2.19 -15.62 6.46
CA TYR A 104 3.09 -16.71 6.10
C TYR A 104 2.28 -18.00 6.31
N PHE A 105 2.17 -18.85 5.29
CA PHE A 105 1.86 -20.25 5.52
C PHE A 105 3.04 -20.79 6.33
N THR A 106 2.84 -21.02 7.62
CA THR A 106 3.63 -21.98 8.38
C THR A 106 3.24 -23.38 7.96
#